data_AF-K3XMP4-F1
#
_entry.id   AF-K3XMP4-F1
#
_cell.length_a   1.000
_cell.length_b   1.000
_cell.length_c   1.000
_cell.angle_alpha   90.00
_cell.angle_beta   90.00
_cell.angle_gamma   90.00
#
_symmetry.space_group_name_H-M   'P 1'
#
loop_
_entity.id
_entity.type
_entity.pdbx_description
1 polymer ?
#
loop_
_entity_poly.entity_id
_entity_poly.type
_entity_poly.pdbx_seq_one_letter_code
_entity_poly.pdbx_strand_id
1 'polypeptide(L)'
;MATEHNSQLVVRKHRPAGHTHTVAVAVAPLFVLLAAAFSGSPVAVAADSSPGLVELTLVAGAQEKGAVCLDGSPPAYHLQRGSGSGSQSWIVFLQGGAWCSSNTTETCSGRKMTAYGSSKFMEPITFDGVFNDQQPQNPGTCSAGASFVDPLFGLQKRASFK
;
A
#
# COMPACT_ATOMS: atom_id res chain seq x y z
N MET A 1 2.70 58.24 9.07
CA MET A 1 2.86 58.84 7.73
C MET A 1 3.29 57.73 6.80
N ALA A 2 2.36 57.32 5.95
CA ALA A 2 2.56 56.34 4.90
C ALA A 2 3.40 56.92 3.77
N THR A 3 4.17 56.09 3.08
CA THR A 3 4.36 56.18 1.62
C THR A 3 4.62 54.77 1.11
N GLU A 4 3.53 54.17 0.62
CA GLU A 4 3.48 52.91 -0.13
C GLU A 4 4.10 53.13 -1.52
N HIS A 5 5.05 52.27 -1.90
CA HIS A 5 5.67 52.31 -3.23
C HIS A 5 4.84 51.44 -4.18
N ASN A 6 3.94 52.10 -4.93
CA ASN A 6 3.13 51.52 -6.00
C ASN A 6 4.02 51.29 -7.23
N SER A 7 4.14 50.05 -7.70
CA SER A 7 4.73 49.74 -9.00
C SER A 7 3.86 48.72 -9.69
N GLN A 8 2.96 49.23 -10.53
CA GLN A 8 2.13 48.44 -11.41
C GLN A 8 3.00 47.74 -12.47
N LEU A 9 2.98 46.41 -12.44
CA LEU A 9 3.57 45.59 -13.49
C LEU A 9 2.63 45.62 -14.70
N VAL A 10 3.01 46.41 -15.71
CA VAL A 10 2.29 46.51 -16.98
C VAL A 10 2.38 45.17 -17.73
N VAL A 11 1.24 44.49 -17.86
CA VAL A 11 1.08 43.27 -18.66
C VAL A 11 1.32 43.60 -20.14
N ARG A 12 2.47 43.22 -20.69
CA ARG A 12 2.73 43.31 -22.13
C ARG A 12 1.98 42.18 -22.85
N LYS A 13 0.89 42.55 -23.50
CA LYS A 13 0.09 41.73 -24.41
C LYS A 13 0.86 41.56 -25.74
N HIS A 14 1.46 40.39 -25.97
CA HIS A 14 2.05 40.05 -27.27
C HIS A 14 0.95 39.67 -28.26
N ARG A 15 0.78 40.47 -29.33
CA ARG A 15 -0.03 40.14 -30.50
C ARG A 15 0.87 39.47 -31.56
N PRO A 16 0.39 38.44 -32.28
CA PRO A 16 1.24 37.61 -33.13
C PRO A 16 1.56 38.31 -34.46
N ALA A 17 2.79 38.14 -34.92
CA ALA A 17 3.17 38.45 -36.29
C ALA A 17 2.95 37.20 -37.16
N GLY A 18 1.99 37.28 -38.08
CA GLY A 18 1.77 36.27 -39.10
C GLY A 18 2.95 36.22 -40.07
N HIS A 19 3.36 35.01 -40.42
CA HIS A 19 4.14 34.73 -41.62
C HIS A 19 3.46 33.57 -42.34
N THR A 20 2.82 33.90 -43.46
CA THR A 20 2.29 32.96 -44.44
C THR A 20 3.44 32.42 -45.27
N HIS A 21 3.74 31.13 -45.13
CA HIS A 21 4.42 30.35 -46.16
C HIS A 21 3.62 29.07 -46.41
N THR A 22 2.88 29.07 -47.51
CA THR A 22 2.28 27.90 -48.11
C THR A 22 3.38 27.05 -48.75
N VAL A 23 3.70 25.90 -48.16
CA VAL A 23 4.34 24.79 -48.85
C VAL A 23 3.54 23.54 -48.48
N ALA A 24 2.58 23.21 -49.33
CA ALA A 24 1.88 21.94 -49.28
C ALA A 24 2.82 20.86 -49.83
N VAL A 25 3.41 20.05 -48.96
CA VAL A 25 3.94 18.74 -49.33
C VAL A 25 3.31 17.74 -48.37
N ALA A 26 2.42 16.93 -48.93
CA ALA A 26 1.69 15.89 -48.24
C ALA A 26 2.67 14.85 -47.65
N VAL A 27 2.86 14.88 -46.34
CA VAL A 27 3.51 13.80 -45.59
C VAL A 27 2.53 13.29 -44.54
N ALA A 28 1.42 12.75 -45.01
CA ALA A 28 0.48 11.99 -44.20
C ALA A 28 0.09 10.75 -45.02
N PRO A 29 0.75 9.61 -44.76
CA PRO A 29 -0.06 8.54 -44.17
C PRO A 29 0.66 7.65 -43.14
N LEU A 30 1.85 8.02 -42.62
CA LEU A 30 2.60 7.11 -41.73
C LEU A 30 2.61 7.47 -40.23
N PHE A 31 2.32 8.71 -39.85
CA PHE A 31 2.27 9.08 -38.42
C PHE A 31 0.90 8.86 -37.75
N VAL A 32 -0.16 8.65 -38.53
CA VAL A 32 -1.51 8.40 -37.98
C VAL A 32 -1.67 6.94 -37.52
N LEU A 33 -0.82 6.01 -37.99
CA LEU A 33 -0.90 4.60 -37.62
C LEU A 33 -0.23 4.24 -36.28
N LEU A 34 0.59 5.12 -35.69
CA LEU A 34 1.23 4.82 -34.40
C LEU A 34 0.37 5.21 -33.18
N ALA A 35 -0.66 6.05 -33.36
CA ALA A 35 -1.57 6.44 -32.29
C ALA A 35 -2.70 5.42 -32.03
N ALA A 36 -2.84 4.39 -32.87
CA ALA A 36 -3.89 3.37 -32.75
C ALA A 36 -3.49 2.14 -31.92
N ALA A 37 -2.23 2.07 -31.44
CA ALA A 37 -1.71 0.87 -30.74
C ALA A 37 -1.64 0.96 -29.21
N PHE A 38 -2.01 2.10 -28.60
CA PHE A 38 -2.16 2.22 -27.15
C PHE A 38 -3.62 2.51 -26.79
N SER A 39 -4.53 1.65 -27.27
CA SER A 39 -5.79 1.41 -26.56
C SER A 39 -5.46 0.62 -25.29
N GLY A 40 -4.87 1.29 -24.30
CA GLY A 40 -4.78 0.76 -22.95
C GLY A 40 -6.19 0.65 -22.42
N SER A 41 -6.76 -0.56 -22.46
CA SER A 41 -7.97 -0.86 -21.70
C SER A 41 -7.72 -0.46 -20.25
N PRO A 42 -8.62 0.27 -19.58
CA PRO A 42 -8.57 0.31 -18.13
C PRO A 42 -8.76 -1.15 -17.70
N VAL A 43 -7.70 -1.78 -17.20
CA VAL A 43 -7.87 -2.96 -16.36
C VAL A 43 -8.57 -2.42 -15.13
N ALA A 44 -9.90 -2.48 -15.15
CA ALA A 44 -10.68 -2.42 -13.94
C ALA A 44 -10.21 -3.61 -13.13
N VAL A 45 -9.32 -3.37 -12.17
CA VAL A 45 -9.13 -4.27 -11.05
C VAL A 45 -10.48 -4.23 -10.35
N ALA A 46 -11.33 -5.20 -10.66
CA ALA A 46 -12.51 -5.46 -9.87
C ALA A 46 -11.97 -5.80 -8.47
N ALA A 47 -12.00 -4.83 -7.58
CA ALA A 47 -11.96 -5.10 -6.16
C ALA A 47 -13.25 -5.86 -5.87
N ASP A 48 -13.18 -7.18 -5.97
CA ASP A 48 -14.18 -8.06 -5.36
C ASP A 48 -13.92 -8.06 -3.85
N SER A 49 -14.08 -6.88 -3.25
CA SER A 49 -14.09 -6.72 -1.81
C SER A 49 -15.48 -7.13 -1.37
N SER A 50 -15.63 -8.39 -1.00
CA SER A 50 -16.68 -8.76 -0.04
C SER A 50 -16.62 -7.73 1.09
N PRO A 51 -17.70 -6.97 1.36
CA PRO A 51 -17.64 -5.83 2.27
C PRO A 51 -17.28 -6.34 3.67
N GLY A 52 -16.03 -6.12 4.07
CA GLY A 52 -15.50 -6.50 5.38
C GLY A 52 -14.23 -7.36 5.37
N LEU A 53 -13.80 -7.92 4.23
CA LEU A 53 -12.52 -8.64 4.15
C LEU A 53 -11.35 -7.64 4.04
N VAL A 54 -10.39 -7.73 4.95
CA VAL A 54 -9.13 -7.00 4.91
C VAL A 54 -8.06 -7.90 4.31
N GLU A 55 -7.47 -7.45 3.20
CA GLU A 55 -6.47 -8.19 2.46
C GLU A 55 -5.13 -8.29 3.19
N LEU A 56 -4.43 -9.40 2.94
CA LEU A 56 -3.07 -9.61 3.42
C LEU A 56 -2.07 -8.80 2.60
N THR A 57 -1.24 -8.01 3.27
CA THR A 57 -0.16 -7.24 2.64
C THR A 57 1.20 -7.81 3.03
N LEU A 58 1.96 -8.29 2.05
CA LEU A 58 3.35 -8.73 2.27
C LEU A 58 4.27 -7.52 2.45
N VAL A 59 5.21 -7.61 3.39
CA VAL A 59 6.22 -6.56 3.61
C VAL A 59 7.25 -6.61 2.49
N ALA A 60 7.17 -5.63 1.58
CA ALA A 60 8.12 -5.48 0.49
C ALA A 60 9.55 -5.28 1.01
N GLY A 61 10.54 -5.94 0.40
CA GLY A 61 11.95 -5.77 0.77
C GLY A 61 12.36 -6.48 2.07
N ALA A 62 11.49 -7.28 2.70
CA ALA A 62 11.76 -7.88 4.00
C ALA A 62 12.76 -9.05 3.92
N GLN A 63 12.64 -9.88 2.89
CA GLN A 63 13.50 -11.06 2.73
C GLN A 63 14.95 -10.65 2.47
N GLU A 64 15.19 -9.60 1.69
CA GLU A 64 16.51 -9.03 1.40
C GLU A 64 17.17 -8.49 2.68
N LYS A 65 16.37 -8.00 3.63
CA LYS A 65 16.82 -7.57 4.96
C LYS A 65 16.97 -8.74 5.94
N GLY A 66 16.48 -9.93 5.57
CA GLY A 66 16.50 -11.14 6.40
C GLY A 66 15.42 -11.18 7.47
N ALA A 67 14.36 -10.38 7.33
CA ALA A 67 13.13 -10.54 8.10
C ALA A 67 12.23 -11.54 7.36
N VAL A 68 12.07 -12.73 7.94
CA VAL A 68 11.35 -13.85 7.31
C VAL A 68 10.53 -14.62 8.34
N CYS A 69 9.49 -15.29 7.85
CA CYS A 69 8.72 -16.31 8.53
C CYS A 69 9.55 -17.57 8.84
N LEU A 70 8.98 -18.52 9.59
CA LEU A 70 9.62 -19.81 9.88
C LEU A 70 9.89 -20.64 8.62
N ASP A 71 9.10 -20.47 7.55
CA ASP A 71 9.31 -21.13 6.25
C ASP A 71 10.17 -20.31 5.26
N GLY A 72 10.64 -19.12 5.65
CA GLY A 72 11.40 -18.21 4.79
C GLY A 72 10.57 -17.24 3.92
N SER A 73 9.24 -17.31 3.94
CA SER A 73 8.37 -16.32 3.28
C SER A 73 8.51 -14.92 3.92
N PRO A 74 8.14 -13.82 3.22
CA PRO A 74 8.14 -12.49 3.84
C PRO A 74 7.06 -12.38 4.92
N PRO A 75 7.29 -11.58 5.98
CA PRO A 75 6.24 -11.23 6.94
C PRO A 75 5.11 -10.45 6.26
N ALA A 76 3.94 -10.45 6.89
CA ALA A 76 2.73 -9.86 6.35
C ALA A 76 1.89 -9.18 7.44
N TYR A 77 0.94 -8.35 7.04
CA TYR A 77 -0.03 -7.71 7.91
C TYR A 77 -1.35 -7.45 7.16
N HIS A 78 -2.45 -7.36 7.90
CA HIS A 78 -3.72 -6.81 7.40
C HIS A 78 -3.82 -5.35 7.81
N LEU A 79 -4.35 -4.50 6.91
CA LEU A 79 -4.41 -3.06 7.13
C LEU A 79 -5.76 -2.47 6.72
N GLN A 80 -6.43 -1.89 7.71
CA GLN A 80 -7.58 -1.02 7.50
C GLN A 80 -7.15 0.42 7.80
N ARG A 81 -7.28 1.32 6.83
CA ARG A 81 -6.90 2.73 7.01
C ARG A 81 -7.96 3.46 7.82
N GLY A 82 -7.51 4.34 8.71
CA GLY A 82 -8.39 5.21 9.47
C GLY A 82 -9.09 6.23 8.58
N SER A 83 -10.18 6.79 9.08
CA SER A 83 -11.03 7.75 8.39
C SER A 83 -11.26 9.01 9.23
N GLY A 84 -11.61 10.12 8.58
CA GLY A 84 -11.93 11.39 9.25
C GLY A 84 -10.86 11.81 10.26
N SER A 85 -11.29 12.07 11.50
CA SER A 85 -10.40 12.47 12.62
C SER A 85 -9.42 11.39 13.07
N GLY A 86 -9.69 10.12 12.75
CA GLY A 86 -8.82 8.98 13.10
C GLY A 86 -7.83 8.59 12.00
N SER A 87 -7.76 9.34 10.89
CA SER A 87 -6.85 9.07 9.76
C SER A 87 -5.35 9.06 10.13
N GLN A 88 -4.97 9.67 11.25
CA GLN A 88 -3.60 9.67 11.80
C GLN A 88 -3.44 8.83 13.07
N SER A 89 -4.51 8.19 13.54
CA SER A 89 -4.51 7.32 14.72
C SER A 89 -4.38 5.87 14.29
N TRP A 90 -3.58 5.09 15.02
CA TRP A 90 -3.29 3.70 14.65
C TRP A 90 -3.42 2.76 15.84
N ILE A 91 -4.02 1.60 15.60
CA ILE A 91 -4.00 0.44 16.47
C ILE A 91 -3.14 -0.61 15.78
N VAL A 92 -2.09 -1.06 16.46
CA VAL A 92 -1.23 -2.15 15.98
C VAL A 92 -1.42 -3.33 16.91
N PHE A 93 -1.89 -4.45 16.36
CA PHE A 93 -2.06 -5.69 17.09
C PHE A 93 -1.05 -6.73 16.64
N LEU A 94 -0.42 -7.39 17.59
CA LEU A 94 0.49 -8.50 17.34
C LEU A 94 -0.24 -9.79 17.72
N GLN A 95 -0.54 -10.65 16.75
CA GLN A 95 -1.26 -11.91 16.98
C GLN A 95 -0.53 -12.86 17.96
N GLY A 96 -1.29 -13.63 18.73
CA GLY A 96 -0.73 -14.65 19.62
C GLY A 96 -0.34 -15.94 18.89
N GLY A 97 -0.43 -17.08 19.59
CA GLY A 97 -0.26 -18.41 19.00
C GLY A 97 0.89 -19.25 19.58
N ALA A 98 1.31 -18.98 20.82
CA ALA A 98 2.41 -19.66 21.50
C ALA A 98 3.74 -19.62 20.71
N TRP A 99 4.75 -20.40 21.12
CA TRP A 99 6.04 -20.52 20.45
C TRP A 99 6.40 -21.99 20.20
N CYS A 100 7.36 -22.24 19.30
CA CYS A 100 8.03 -23.53 19.18
C CYS A 100 9.53 -23.33 19.50
N SER A 101 10.17 -24.31 20.12
CA SER A 101 11.59 -24.23 20.51
C SER A 101 12.46 -25.22 19.75
N SER A 102 13.78 -25.09 19.85
CA SER A 102 14.73 -25.99 19.18
C SER A 102 14.67 -27.43 19.70
N ASN A 103 14.32 -27.63 20.97
CA ASN A 103 14.06 -28.96 21.54
C ASN A 103 12.83 -29.63 20.89
N THR A 104 11.92 -28.82 20.34
CA THR A 104 10.73 -29.27 19.63
C THR A 104 10.87 -29.02 18.12
N THR A 105 11.98 -29.46 17.50
CA THR A 105 12.25 -29.24 16.06
C THR A 105 11.09 -29.74 15.18
N GLU A 106 10.49 -30.87 15.53
CA GLU A 106 9.31 -31.40 14.82
C GLU A 106 8.10 -30.47 14.90
N THR A 107 7.87 -29.80 16.04
CA THR A 107 6.72 -28.88 16.17
C THR A 107 6.96 -27.59 15.38
N CYS A 108 8.20 -27.11 15.30
CA CYS A 108 8.54 -26.00 14.41
C CYS A 108 8.41 -26.37 12.93
N SER A 109 8.80 -27.60 12.57
CA SER A 109 8.65 -28.13 11.21
C SER A 109 7.18 -28.26 10.79
N GLY A 110 6.30 -28.68 11.71
CA GLY A 110 4.86 -28.65 11.47
C GLY A 110 4.31 -27.23 11.38
N ARG A 111 4.72 -26.35 12.30
CA ARG A 111 4.18 -24.98 12.40
C ARG A 111 4.49 -24.11 11.20
N LYS A 112 5.66 -24.27 10.55
CA LYS A 112 6.00 -23.54 9.32
C LYS A 112 5.03 -23.84 8.15
N MET A 113 4.28 -24.94 8.23
CA MET A 113 3.26 -25.35 7.25
C MET A 113 1.85 -24.84 7.61
N THR A 114 1.76 -23.79 8.44
CA THR A 114 0.49 -23.19 8.89
C THR A 114 0.55 -21.67 8.80
N ALA A 115 -0.60 -21.00 8.97
CA ALA A 115 -0.67 -19.54 9.05
C ALA A 115 0.23 -18.95 10.15
N TYR A 116 0.50 -19.68 11.24
CA TYR A 116 1.38 -19.21 12.33
C TYR A 116 2.88 -19.30 12.03
N GLY A 117 3.27 -19.79 10.85
CA GLY A 117 4.67 -19.98 10.49
C GLY A 117 5.03 -19.62 9.05
N SER A 118 4.05 -19.28 8.21
CA SER A 118 4.27 -18.88 6.82
C SER A 118 3.13 -18.00 6.31
N SER A 119 3.49 -16.92 5.64
CA SER A 119 2.52 -16.03 4.99
C SER A 119 1.86 -16.65 3.77
N LYS A 120 2.34 -17.80 3.29
CA LYS A 120 1.70 -18.56 2.19
C LYS A 120 0.39 -19.22 2.60
N PHE A 121 0.16 -19.39 3.91
CA PHE A 121 -1.07 -19.98 4.46
C PHE A 121 -1.92 -18.95 5.23
N MET A 122 -1.60 -17.66 5.11
CA MET A 122 -2.41 -16.59 5.67
C MET A 122 -3.51 -16.21 4.70
N GLU A 123 -4.70 -15.97 5.23
CA GLU A 123 -5.89 -15.60 4.47
C GLU A 123 -6.32 -14.17 4.83
N PRO A 124 -7.09 -13.49 3.97
CA PRO A 124 -7.77 -12.26 4.34
C PRO A 124 -8.68 -12.47 5.55
N ILE A 125 -8.82 -11.46 6.41
CA ILE A 125 -9.61 -11.56 7.65
C ILE A 125 -10.66 -10.46 7.75
N THR A 126 -11.72 -10.72 8.49
CA THR A 126 -12.68 -9.68 8.88
C THR A 126 -12.23 -9.03 10.17
N PHE A 127 -12.19 -7.69 10.20
CA PHE A 127 -11.91 -6.96 11.42
C PHE A 127 -13.18 -6.84 12.27
N ASP A 128 -13.07 -7.23 13.54
CA ASP A 128 -14.16 -7.17 14.51
C ASP A 128 -13.68 -6.63 15.87
N GLY A 129 -14.61 -6.38 16.79
CA GLY A 129 -14.32 -5.83 18.10
C GLY A 129 -13.58 -4.50 18.02
N VAL A 130 -12.39 -4.42 18.62
CA VAL A 130 -11.58 -3.19 18.66
C VAL A 130 -11.03 -2.75 17.29
N PHE A 131 -11.08 -3.63 16.28
CA PHE A 131 -10.64 -3.32 14.91
C PHE A 131 -11.80 -2.96 13.99
N ASN A 132 -13.05 -3.13 14.43
CA ASN A 132 -14.22 -2.80 13.65
C ASN A 132 -14.30 -1.28 13.40
N ASP A 133 -14.67 -0.87 12.19
CA ASP A 133 -14.80 0.54 11.80
C ASP A 133 -16.21 1.11 12.04
N GLN A 134 -17.13 0.28 12.55
CA GLN A 134 -18.48 0.67 12.89
C GLN A 134 -18.57 1.06 14.37
N GLN A 135 -19.13 2.25 14.63
CA GLN A 135 -19.27 2.82 15.96
C GLN A 135 -20.05 1.96 16.97
N PRO A 136 -21.12 1.21 16.59
CA PRO A 136 -21.81 0.34 17.54
C PRO A 136 -20.92 -0.78 18.10
N GLN A 137 -19.96 -1.27 17.31
CA GLN A 137 -19.01 -2.32 17.70
C GLN A 137 -17.74 -1.75 18.34
N ASN A 138 -17.29 -0.58 17.89
CA ASN A 138 -16.07 0.09 18.36
C ASN A 138 -16.30 1.58 18.66
N PRO A 139 -17.04 1.93 19.73
CA PRO A 139 -17.45 3.31 19.98
C PRO A 139 -16.30 4.27 20.33
N GLY A 140 -15.14 3.75 20.76
CA GLY A 140 -13.99 4.56 21.16
C GLY A 140 -13.04 4.89 20.02
N THR A 141 -12.82 3.95 19.09
CA THR A 141 -11.72 4.03 18.11
C THR A 141 -12.08 3.62 16.69
N CYS A 142 -13.37 3.55 16.33
CA CYS A 142 -13.82 3.12 15.00
C CYS A 142 -13.24 3.91 13.82
N SER A 143 -12.79 5.16 14.04
CA SER A 143 -12.17 5.97 13.00
C SER A 143 -10.65 5.76 12.86
N ALA A 144 -9.99 5.10 13.82
CA ALA A 144 -8.56 4.85 13.79
C ALA A 144 -8.21 3.80 12.72
N GLY A 145 -7.02 3.92 12.15
CA GLY A 145 -6.45 2.84 11.35
C GLY A 145 -6.13 1.64 12.22
N ALA A 146 -6.37 0.44 11.71
CA ALA A 146 -6.05 -0.81 12.37
C ALA A 146 -5.08 -1.62 11.51
N SER A 147 -4.01 -2.10 12.14
CA SER A 147 -3.09 -3.06 11.55
C SER A 147 -3.01 -4.29 12.43
N PHE A 148 -3.35 -5.43 11.84
CA PHE A 148 -3.17 -6.74 12.46
C PHE A 148 -1.89 -7.33 11.87
N VAL A 149 -0.85 -7.42 12.68
CA VAL A 149 0.42 -8.03 12.30
C VAL A 149 0.38 -9.47 12.80
N ASP A 150 0.42 -10.42 11.87
CA ASP A 150 0.65 -11.81 12.20
C ASP A 150 2.14 -11.96 12.56
N PRO A 151 2.52 -12.16 13.85
CA PRO A 151 3.90 -12.10 14.24
C PRO A 151 4.58 -13.37 13.77
N LEU A 152 5.31 -13.15 12.69
CA LEU A 152 6.23 -14.08 12.07
C LEU A 152 7.68 -13.76 12.45
N PHE A 153 7.90 -13.06 13.57
CA PHE A 153 9.25 -12.84 14.08
C PHE A 153 9.78 -14.12 14.75
N GLY A 154 10.06 -15.13 13.95
CA GLY A 154 11.18 -16.02 14.23
C GLY A 154 12.45 -15.18 14.10
N LEU A 155 12.90 -14.56 15.19
CA LEU A 155 14.22 -13.93 15.32
C LEU A 155 15.31 -15.01 15.11
N GLN A 156 15.55 -15.42 13.87
CA GLN A 156 16.64 -16.33 13.50
C GLN A 156 17.87 -15.61 12.97
N LYS A 157 17.84 -14.29 12.83
CA LYS A 157 19.09 -13.53 12.85
C LYS A 157 19.42 -13.21 14.29
N ARG A 158 20.49 -13.82 14.81
CA ARG A 158 21.40 -13.11 15.73
C ARG A 158 21.53 -11.71 15.16
N ALA A 159 20.98 -10.73 15.86
CA ALA A 159 21.33 -9.34 15.64
C ALA A 159 22.81 -9.19 16.02
N SER A 160 23.72 -9.59 15.13
CA SER A 160 24.96 -8.84 14.98
C SER A 160 24.62 -7.69 14.05
N PHE A 161 24.07 -6.63 14.65
CA PHE A 161 24.41 -5.30 14.18
C PHE A 161 25.92 -5.19 14.37
N LYS A 162 26.65 -5.20 13.26
CA LYS A 162 28.05 -4.78 13.21
C LYS A 162 28.15 -3.66 12.20
#